data_AF-A0A6V8PSU1-F1
#
_entry.id   AF-A0A6V8PSU1-F1
#
_cell.length_a   1.000
_cell.length_b   1.000
_cell.length_c   1.000
_cell.angle_alpha   90.00
_cell.angle_beta   90.00
_cell.angle_gamma   90.00
#
_symmetry.space_group_name_H-M   'P 1'
#
loop_
_entity.id
_entity.type
_entity.pdbx_description
1 polymer ?
#
loop_
_entity_poly.entity_id
_entity_poly.type
_entity_poly.pdbx_seq_one_letter_code
_entity_poly.pdbx_strand_id
1 'polypeptide(L)' 'MVVFLSGVDAFGRPIIEAGAMGKPVIALNKGSCQELVKDNVTGILLKSD' A
#
# COMPACT_ATOMS: atom_id res chain seq x y z
N MET A 1 -2.26 3.26 11.23
CA MET A 1 -2.91 3.01 9.95
C MET A 1 -2.05 3.80 9.01
N VAL A 2 -1.52 3.17 7.97
CA VAL A 2 -0.53 3.84 7.10
C VAL A 2 -1.21 4.24 5.81
N VAL A 3 -0.96 5.48 5.38
CA VAL A 3 -1.47 6.02 4.13
C VAL A 3 -0.26 6.31 3.25
N PHE A 4 -0.14 5.57 2.15
CA PHE A 4 1.01 5.60 1.25
C PHE A 4 0.57 6.04 -0.15
N LEU A 5 0.62 7.34 -0.40
CA LEU A 5 0.13 7.96 -1.65
C LEU A 5 1.26 8.35 -2.60
N SER A 6 2.41 7.66 -2.54
CA SER A 6 3.47 7.90 -3.51
C SER A 6 3.16 7.18 -4.81
N GLY A 7 3.20 7.90 -5.92
CA GLY A 7 3.14 7.31 -7.27
C GLY A 7 4.51 6.92 -7.83
N VAL A 8 5.58 7.16 -7.07
CA VAL A 8 6.97 6.87 -7.43
C VAL A 8 7.63 6.26 -6.20
N ASP A 9 7.60 4.94 -6.13
CA ASP A 9 8.31 4.19 -5.10
C ASP A 9 8.96 2.96 -5.74
N ALA A 10 10.12 2.59 -5.22
CA ALA A 10 10.89 1.47 -5.78
C ALA A 10 10.45 0.11 -5.21
N PHE A 11 9.89 0.08 -3.99
CA PHE A 11 9.61 -1.17 -3.29
C PHE A 11 8.58 -1.09 -2.14
N GLY A 12 8.08 0.09 -1.76
CA GLY A 12 7.01 0.16 -0.76
C GLY A 12 7.35 -0.37 0.64
N ARG A 13 8.59 -0.21 1.14
CA ARG A 13 9.01 -0.66 2.49
C ARG A 13 8.04 -0.25 3.63
N PRO A 14 7.49 0.98 3.66
CA PRO A 14 6.52 1.36 4.69
C PRO A 14 5.25 0.50 4.70
N ILE A 15 4.84 -0.03 3.53
CA ILE A 15 3.69 -0.93 3.40
C ILE A 15 4.01 -2.28 4.06
N ILE A 16 5.22 -2.79 3.84
CA ILE A 16 5.69 -4.07 4.41
C ILE A 16 5.79 -3.96 5.93
N GLU A 17 6.40 -2.89 6.44
CA GLU A 17 6.52 -2.63 7.88
C GLU A 17 5.13 -2.52 8.54
N ALA A 18 4.20 -1.81 7.89
CA ALA A 18 2.82 -1.70 8.36
C ALA A 18 2.12 -3.06 8.38
N GLY A 19 2.27 -3.86 7.33
CA GLY A 19 1.72 -5.22 7.24
C GLY A 19 2.28 -6.16 8.32
N ALA A 20 3.59 -6.09 8.59
CA ALA A 20 4.25 -6.87 9.64
C ALA A 20 3.73 -6.50 11.05
N MET A 21 3.35 -5.24 11.26
CA MET A 21 2.74 -4.76 12.50
C MET A 21 1.22 -5.01 12.57
N GLY A 22 0.64 -5.72 11.60
CA GLY A 22 -0.80 -5.96 11.52
C GLY A 22 -1.62 -4.68 11.34
N LYS A 23 -1.01 -3.63 10.78
CA LYS A 23 -1.66 -2.33 10.61
C LYS A 23 -2.21 -2.19 9.20
N PRO A 24 -3.49 -1.80 9.04
CA PRO A 24 -4.08 -1.60 7.73
C PRO A 24 -3.37 -0.50 6.96
N VAL A 25 -3.26 -0.71 5.65
CA VAL A 25 -2.62 0.19 4.68
C VAL A 25 -3.66 0.72 3.70
N ILE A 26 -3.60 2.02 3.42
CA ILE A 26 -4.24 2.63 2.26
C ILE A 26 -3.13 3.07 1.31
N ALA A 27 -3.10 2.58 0.09
CA ALA A 27 -2.07 2.92 -0.88
C ALA A 27 -2.65 3.29 -2.25
N LEU A 28 -1.89 4.03 -3.06
CA LEU A 28 -2.25 4.23 -4.47
C LEU A 28 -2.13 2.93 -5.26
N ASN A 29 -3.06 2.69 -6.17
CA ASN A 29 -3.08 1.55 -7.08
C ASN A 29 -2.08 1.73 -8.23
N LYS A 30 -0.79 1.84 -7.89
CA LYS A 30 0.30 2.11 -8.84
C LYS A 30 1.62 1.51 -8.34
N GLY A 31 2.45 1.02 -9.26
CA GLY A 31 3.80 0.54 -8.96
C GLY A 31 3.80 -0.65 -8.00
N SER A 32 4.80 -0.71 -7.11
CA SER A 32 4.99 -1.78 -6.12
C SER A 32 3.81 -1.95 -5.17
N CYS A 33 2.99 -0.92 -4.96
CA CYS A 33 1.84 -0.98 -4.07
C CYS A 33 0.82 -2.06 -4.48
N GLN A 34 0.70 -2.36 -5.78
CA GLN A 34 -0.25 -3.35 -6.32
C GLN A 34 0.14 -4.80 -5.98
N GLU A 35 1.44 -5.06 -5.84
CA GLU A 35 1.95 -6.38 -5.46
C GLU A 35 1.95 -6.58 -3.93
N LEU A 36 2.11 -5.49 -3.17
CA LEU A 36 2.25 -5.55 -1.72
C LEU A 36 0.92 -5.50 -0.96
N VAL A 37 -0.11 -4.88 -1.56
CA VAL A 37 -1.43 -4.74 -0.94
C VAL A 37 -2.45 -5.57 -1.71
N LYS A 38 -3.12 -6.48 -1.00
CA LYS A 38 -4.28 -7.18 -1.52
C LYS A 38 -5.52 -6.39 -1.13
N ASP A 39 -6.13 -5.77 -2.13
CA ASP A 39 -7.28 -4.89 -1.95
C ASP A 39 -8.42 -5.60 -1.19
N ASN A 40 -9.01 -4.90 -0.22
CA ASN A 40 -10.02 -5.40 0.71
C ASN A 40 -9.61 -6.61 1.58
N VAL A 41 -8.33 -7.01 1.59
CA VAL A 41 -7.82 -8.10 2.42
C VAL A 41 -6.75 -7.62 3.40
N THR A 42 -5.68 -7.00 2.88
CA THR A 42 -4.59 -6.46 3.71
C THR A 42 -4.61 -4.93 3.78
N GLY A 43 -5.36 -4.29 2.89
CA GLY A 43 -5.49 -2.85 2.80
C GLY A 43 -6.47 -2.40 1.72
N ILE A 44 -6.48 -1.11 1.43
CA ILE A 44 -7.29 -0.49 0.36
C ILE A 44 -6.36 0.10 -0.69
N LEU A 45 -6.64 -0.20 -1.96
CA LEU A 45 -5.95 0.41 -3.10
C LEU A 45 -6.82 1.52 -3.73
N LEU A 46 -6.32 2.75 -3.71
CA LEU A 46 -6.99 3.92 -4.27
C LEU A 46 -6.57 4.12 -5.73
N LYS A 47 -7.54 4.34 -6.61
CA LYS A 47 -7.28 4.80 -7.97
C LYS A 47 -7.15 6.32 -7.98
N SER A 48 -6.16 6.83 -8.71
CA SER A 48 -6.10 8.24 -9.11
C SER A 48 -6.37 8.27 -10.61
N ASP A 49 -7.66 8.38 -10.94
CA ASP A 49 -8.11 8.83 -12.26
C ASP A 49 -7.82 10.32 -12.45
#